data_AF-A0A7Y4SW47-F1
#
_entry.id   AF-A0A7Y4SW47-F1
#
_cell.length_a   1.000
_cell.length_b   1.000
_cell.length_c   1.000
_cell.angle_alpha   90.00
_cell.angle_beta   90.00
_cell.angle_gamma   90.00
#
_symmetry.space_group_name_H-M   'P 1'
#
loop_
_entity.id
_entity.type
_entity.pdbx_description
1 polymer ?
#
loop_
_entity_poly.entity_id
_entity_poly.type
_entity_poly.pdbx_seq_one_letter_code
_entity_poly.pdbx_strand_id
1 'polypeptide(L)'
;MNATSVRPVALVLSIAGVALAALALPLALERWRGTTRSAEPAARALVAELSRRTDKLDEELASLRGELAALRAVHERGFAAQSSVQGALAPGASAREPSQALTPVVRAADFPHEFELRRELIRGFRAMNVEDREDALEQLAELARWGDEEARVLLAESLGDESAAVRARALKELAGLDEANLGEHLRATISDPSAKVRAVVASRLDDLPAEDAGPMLVGLLRDPSSKVVLEAIQSIDALAYEAARPFLAQQLQAESLEVATRAAQALRKLGDAGAALPTIQRILENFASDDVAGRVQNVKRLRRLRAFSQLESILAADASLAVREEARDALARIED
;
A
#
# COMPACT_ATOMS: atom_id res chain seq x y z
N MET A 1 20.62 -14.75 19.10
CA MET A 1 19.52 -13.86 19.54
C MET A 1 20.13 -12.51 19.88
N ASN A 2 20.14 -11.59 18.92
CA ASN A 2 20.91 -10.36 18.99
C ASN A 2 20.17 -9.27 19.77
N ALA A 3 20.91 -8.51 20.58
CA ALA A 3 20.39 -7.49 21.49
C ALA A 3 19.67 -6.30 20.82
N THR A 4 19.75 -6.18 19.48
CA THR A 4 19.10 -5.14 18.68
C THR A 4 17.63 -5.42 18.37
N SER A 5 17.20 -6.69 18.30
CA SER A 5 15.80 -7.05 18.03
C SER A 5 14.88 -6.93 19.26
N VAL A 6 15.46 -6.80 20.46
CA VAL A 6 14.70 -6.76 21.72
C VAL A 6 14.20 -5.35 22.05
N ARG A 7 14.94 -4.31 21.64
CA ARG A 7 14.61 -2.90 21.96
C ARG A 7 13.29 -2.39 21.34
N PRO A 8 12.97 -2.61 20.05
CA PRO A 8 11.69 -2.16 19.50
C PRO A 8 10.50 -2.92 20.10
N VAL A 9 10.65 -4.22 20.39
CA VAL A 9 9.62 -5.02 21.07
C VAL A 9 9.41 -4.56 22.51
N ALA A 10 10.49 -4.26 23.24
CA ALA A 10 10.42 -3.72 24.60
C ALA A 10 9.77 -2.32 24.64
N LEU A 11 10.03 -1.48 23.63
CA LEU A 11 9.40 -0.15 23.51
C LEU A 11 7.89 -0.27 23.24
N VAL A 12 7.48 -1.12 22.30
CA VAL A 12 6.07 -1.38 21.97
C VAL A 12 5.32 -1.95 23.19
N LEU A 13 5.91 -2.91 23.89
CA LEU A 13 5.33 -3.49 25.12
C LEU A 13 5.25 -2.45 26.25
N SER A 14 6.20 -1.52 26.33
CA SER A 14 6.22 -0.47 27.35
C SER A 14 5.18 0.62 27.06
N ILE A 15 5.01 1.02 25.79
CA ILE A 15 3.95 1.95 25.34
C ILE A 15 2.56 1.33 25.56
N ALA A 16 2.39 0.05 25.19
CA ALA A 16 1.14 -0.69 25.43
C ALA A 16 0.83 -0.80 26.93
N GLY A 17 1.84 -1.03 27.78
CA GLY A 17 1.68 -1.08 29.23
C GLY A 17 1.26 0.25 29.84
N VAL A 18 1.81 1.39 29.37
CA VAL A 18 1.42 2.73 29.83
C VAL A 18 0.01 3.09 29.34
N ALA A 19 -0.34 2.75 28.10
CA ALA A 19 -1.70 2.98 27.57
C ALA A 19 -2.77 2.17 28.31
N LEU A 20 -2.50 0.89 28.61
CA LEU A 20 -3.38 0.04 29.42
C LEU A 20 -3.54 0.57 30.85
N ALA A 21 -2.45 1.07 31.45
CA ALA A 21 -2.52 1.67 32.78
C ALA A 21 -3.28 3.01 32.79
N ALA A 22 -3.13 3.83 31.74
CA ALA A 22 -3.86 5.09 31.57
C ALA A 22 -5.37 4.86 31.31
N LEU A 23 -5.74 3.77 30.62
CA LEU A 23 -7.13 3.36 30.42
C LEU A 23 -7.77 2.74 31.68
N ALA A 24 -6.97 2.08 32.52
CA ALA A 24 -7.46 1.50 33.78
C ALA A 24 -7.62 2.55 34.90
N LEU A 25 -6.92 3.68 34.82
CA LEU A 25 -6.91 4.72 35.85
C LEU A 25 -8.28 5.39 36.09
N PRO A 26 -9.08 5.76 35.07
CA PRO A 26 -10.42 6.34 35.25
C PRO A 26 -11.41 5.33 35.86
N LEU A 27 -11.35 4.07 35.41
CA LEU A 27 -12.19 2.98 35.91
C LEU A 27 -11.89 2.65 37.38
N ALA A 28 -10.60 2.67 37.75
CA ALA A 28 -10.18 2.51 39.14
C ALA A 28 -10.62 3.71 40.01
N LEU A 29 -10.54 4.94 39.49
CA LEU A 29 -10.95 6.16 40.18
C LEU A 29 -12.48 6.28 40.35
N GLU A 30 -13.29 5.86 39.36
CA GLU A 30 -14.75 5.81 39.47
C GLU A 30 -15.23 4.80 40.51
N ARG A 31 -14.59 3.62 40.56
CA ARG A 31 -14.87 2.60 41.58
C ARG A 31 -14.41 3.00 42.99
N TRP A 32 -13.52 3.98 43.11
CA TRP A 32 -12.90 4.44 44.37
C TRP A 32 -13.58 5.63 45.05
N ARG A 33 -14.44 6.40 44.36
CA ARG A 33 -15.13 7.57 44.95
C ARG A 33 -16.11 7.22 46.10
N GLY A 34 -16.32 5.93 46.40
CA GLY A 34 -17.23 5.46 47.45
C GLY A 34 -16.61 5.19 48.84
N THR A 35 -15.28 5.18 49.01
CA THR A 35 -14.65 4.68 50.26
C THR A 35 -13.51 5.57 50.76
N THR A 36 -13.79 6.30 51.86
CA THR A 36 -12.94 6.81 52.97
C THR A 36 -11.48 7.27 52.75
N ARG A 37 -11.09 8.29 53.57
CA ARG A 37 -9.78 9.00 53.72
C ARG A 37 -8.47 8.18 53.78
N SER A 38 -8.50 6.85 53.63
CA SER A 38 -7.36 5.94 53.74
C SER A 38 -6.67 5.61 52.39
N ALA A 39 -7.27 6.00 51.26
CA ALA A 39 -6.84 5.58 49.92
C ALA A 39 -5.83 6.55 49.24
N GLU A 40 -5.61 7.72 49.81
CA GLU A 40 -4.78 8.79 49.23
C GLU A 40 -3.30 8.41 48.98
N PRO A 41 -2.61 7.66 49.86
CA PRO A 41 -1.22 7.29 49.65
C PRO A 41 -1.03 6.32 48.47
N ALA A 42 -1.98 5.41 48.25
CA ALA A 42 -1.89 4.39 47.20
C ALA A 42 -2.15 4.98 45.80
N ALA A 43 -3.10 5.92 45.65
CA ALA A 43 -3.24 6.67 44.39
C ALA A 43 -2.02 7.54 44.10
N ARG A 44 -1.46 8.23 45.11
CA ARG A 44 -0.24 9.02 44.95
C ARG A 44 0.95 8.16 44.53
N ALA A 45 1.09 6.95 45.09
CA ALA A 45 2.14 6.01 44.70
C ALA A 45 1.98 5.52 43.25
N LEU A 46 0.75 5.23 42.82
CA LEU A 46 0.47 4.80 41.46
C LEU A 46 0.74 5.93 40.44
N VAL A 47 0.32 7.16 40.74
CA VAL A 47 0.60 8.33 39.90
C VAL A 47 2.11 8.58 39.82
N ALA A 48 2.84 8.50 40.94
CA ALA A 48 4.30 8.67 40.93
C ALA A 48 5.01 7.58 40.11
N GLU A 49 4.53 6.33 40.15
CA GLU A 49 5.07 5.24 39.34
C GLU A 49 4.77 5.43 37.85
N LEU A 50 3.57 5.90 37.49
CA LEU A 50 3.23 6.22 36.11
C LEU A 50 4.06 7.39 35.58
N SER A 51 4.23 8.46 36.37
CA SER A 51 5.09 9.59 36.00
C SER A 51 6.53 9.17 35.74
N ARG A 52 7.11 8.32 36.59
CA ARG A 52 8.48 7.79 36.36
C ARG A 52 8.58 6.97 35.08
N ARG A 53 7.54 6.19 34.75
CA ARG A 53 7.52 5.39 33.53
C ARG A 53 7.38 6.25 32.27
N THR A 54 6.60 7.32 32.32
CA THR A 54 6.54 8.30 31.23
C THR A 54 7.85 9.04 31.05
N ASP A 55 8.50 9.49 32.13
CA ASP A 55 9.79 10.20 32.05
C ASP A 55 10.87 9.29 31.42
N LYS A 56 10.88 8.01 31.80
CA LYS A 56 11.81 7.03 31.21
C LYS A 56 11.55 6.79 29.72
N LEU A 57 10.29 6.75 29.30
CA LEU A 57 9.93 6.61 27.88
C LEU A 57 10.34 7.85 27.07
N ASP A 58 10.21 9.05 27.65
CA ASP A 58 10.63 10.29 27.00
C ASP A 58 12.16 10.35 26.84
N GLU A 59 12.93 9.88 27.83
CA GLU A 59 14.39 9.71 27.71
C GLU A 59 14.78 8.70 26.62
N GLU A 60 14.11 7.55 26.55
CA GLU A 60 14.35 6.54 25.51
C GLU A 60 14.00 7.07 24.11
N LEU A 61 12.90 7.82 23.97
CA LEU A 61 12.52 8.47 22.71
C LEU A 61 13.50 9.59 22.31
N ALA A 62 14.01 10.37 23.27
CA ALA A 62 15.03 11.38 23.02
C ALA A 62 16.34 10.74 22.53
N SER A 63 16.75 9.62 23.15
CA SER A 63 17.92 8.84 22.72
C SER A 63 17.75 8.33 21.29
N LEU A 64 16.61 7.73 20.97
CA LEU A 64 16.32 7.21 19.62
C LEU A 64 16.27 8.32 18.56
N ARG A 65 15.73 9.50 18.91
CA ARG A 65 15.76 10.68 18.02
C ARG A 65 17.19 11.17 17.79
N GLY A 66 18.03 11.15 18.82
CA GLY A 66 19.46 11.47 18.71
C GLY A 66 20.22 10.50 17.81
N GLU A 67 19.98 9.19 17.97
CA GLU A 67 20.55 8.14 17.12
C GLU A 67 20.10 8.30 15.66
N LEU A 68 18.81 8.55 15.41
CA LEU A 68 18.28 8.78 14.07
C LEU A 68 18.87 10.04 13.41
N ALA A 69 19.04 11.12 14.18
CA ALA A 69 19.68 12.34 13.68
C ALA A 69 21.18 12.12 13.37
N ALA A 70 21.88 11.33 14.18
CA ALA A 70 23.27 10.95 13.93
C ALA A 70 23.40 10.09 12.65
N LEU A 71 22.50 9.14 12.45
CA LEU A 71 22.42 8.32 11.23
C LEU A 71 22.15 9.17 9.98
N ARG A 72 21.21 10.12 10.05
CA ARG A 72 20.95 11.07 8.94
C ARG A 72 22.17 11.95 8.64
N ALA A 73 22.85 12.46 9.66
CA ALA A 73 24.05 13.27 9.47
C ALA A 73 25.23 12.47 8.89
N VAL A 74 25.36 11.17 9.22
CA VAL A 74 26.33 10.28 8.59
C VAL A 74 25.98 10.03 7.12
N HIS A 75 24.69 9.87 6.81
CA HIS A 75 24.18 9.68 5.45
C HIS A 75 24.41 10.91 4.55
N GLU A 76 24.06 12.12 5.03
CA GLU A 76 24.30 13.37 4.30
C GLU A 76 25.80 13.61 4.01
N ARG A 77 26.68 13.25 4.96
CA ARG A 77 28.14 13.35 4.76
C ARG A 77 28.66 12.27 3.81
N GLY A 78 28.11 11.07 3.85
CA GLY A 78 28.42 10.00 2.89
C GLY A 78 28.06 10.38 1.46
N PHE A 79 26.90 10.99 1.28
CA PHE A 79 26.42 11.50 -0.01
C PHE A 79 27.30 12.64 -0.55
N ALA A 80 27.68 13.60 0.31
CA ALA A 80 28.60 14.67 -0.05
C ALA A 80 30.00 14.16 -0.42
N ALA A 81 30.49 13.12 0.28
CA ALA A 81 31.76 12.48 -0.03
C ALA A 81 31.72 11.71 -1.36
N GLN A 82 30.64 10.98 -1.66
CA GLN A 82 30.46 10.28 -2.93
C GLN A 82 30.35 11.25 -4.12
N SER A 83 29.58 12.34 -3.98
CA SER A 83 29.51 13.40 -5.00
C SER A 83 30.87 14.07 -5.24
N SER A 84 31.68 14.24 -4.17
CA SER A 84 33.03 14.81 -4.29
C SER A 84 34.01 13.85 -4.98
N VAL A 85 33.89 12.55 -4.74
CA VAL A 85 34.70 11.52 -5.42
C VAL A 85 34.31 11.41 -6.90
N GLN A 86 33.02 11.48 -7.24
CA GLN A 86 32.57 11.57 -8.64
C GLN A 86 33.07 12.85 -9.33
N GLY A 87 33.07 13.99 -8.64
CA GLY A 87 33.63 15.24 -9.15
C GLY A 87 35.15 15.19 -9.36
N ALA A 88 35.88 14.46 -8.52
CA ALA A 88 37.33 14.25 -8.64
C ALA A 88 37.71 13.25 -9.75
N LEU A 89 36.79 12.36 -10.14
CA LEU A 89 36.96 11.40 -11.24
C LEU A 89 36.54 11.97 -12.61
N ALA A 90 36.04 13.20 -12.67
CA ALA A 90 35.75 13.88 -13.92
C ALA A 90 37.04 14.24 -14.69
N PRO A 91 37.11 14.00 -16.02
CA PRO A 91 38.32 14.26 -16.79
C PRO A 91 38.62 15.76 -16.83
N GLY A 92 39.70 16.18 -16.15
CA GLY A 92 40.16 17.57 -16.07
C GLY A 92 40.46 18.09 -14.65
N ALA A 93 40.19 17.33 -13.59
CA ALA A 93 40.50 17.75 -12.23
C ALA A 93 42.01 17.69 -11.92
N SER A 94 42.62 18.85 -11.66
CA SER A 94 44.01 18.97 -11.23
C SER A 94 44.22 18.33 -9.85
N ALA A 95 45.12 17.35 -9.76
CA ALA A 95 45.53 16.72 -8.51
C ALA A 95 46.11 17.75 -7.53
N ARG A 96 45.35 18.13 -6.52
CA ARG A 96 45.88 18.74 -5.29
C ARG A 96 45.77 17.70 -4.19
N GLU A 97 46.90 17.38 -3.56
CA GLU A 97 46.98 16.44 -2.45
C GLU A 97 46.10 16.90 -1.27
N PRO A 98 45.19 16.07 -0.75
CA PRO A 98 44.41 16.41 0.43
C PRO A 98 45.17 16.00 1.68
N SER A 99 45.93 16.95 2.24
CA SER A 99 46.47 16.85 3.59
C SER A 99 45.50 17.44 4.60
N GLN A 100 45.17 16.64 5.63
CA GLN A 100 44.62 17.04 6.94
C GLN A 100 43.13 17.41 7.03
N ALA A 101 42.27 16.39 7.08
CA ALA A 101 41.02 16.40 7.86
C ALA A 101 40.60 14.96 8.20
N LEU A 102 41.25 14.35 9.20
CA LEU A 102 40.82 13.08 9.78
C LEU A 102 39.70 13.35 10.80
N THR A 103 38.45 13.32 10.34
CA THR A 103 37.28 13.02 11.19
C THR A 103 36.92 11.55 11.01
N PRO A 104 36.35 10.86 12.03
CA PRO A 104 36.23 9.41 12.02
C PRO A 104 35.34 8.98 10.86
N VAL A 105 35.98 8.40 9.85
CA VAL A 105 35.33 7.67 8.78
C VAL A 105 34.66 6.48 9.46
N VAL A 106 33.32 6.41 9.46
CA VAL A 106 32.61 5.15 9.71
C VAL A 106 33.12 4.19 8.64
N ARG A 107 33.89 3.19 9.05
CA ARG A 107 34.55 2.28 8.10
C ARG A 107 33.52 1.24 7.70
N ALA A 108 33.56 0.77 6.46
CA ALA A 108 32.72 -0.36 6.01
C ALA A 108 32.88 -1.63 6.89
N ALA A 109 33.94 -1.68 7.72
CA ALA A 109 34.16 -2.71 8.73
C ALA A 109 33.18 -2.66 9.92
N ASP A 110 32.43 -1.57 10.09
CA ASP A 110 31.54 -1.37 11.24
C ASP A 110 30.16 -2.06 11.03
N PHE A 111 29.82 -2.45 9.79
CA PHE A 111 28.56 -3.16 9.43
C PHE A 111 28.73 -4.25 8.34
N PRO A 112 29.58 -5.29 8.54
CA PRO A 112 30.04 -6.15 7.45
C PRO A 112 28.92 -6.91 6.70
N HIS A 113 27.92 -7.41 7.43
CA HIS A 113 26.93 -8.34 6.88
C HIS A 113 25.89 -7.69 5.96
N GLU A 114 25.44 -6.47 6.27
CA GLU A 114 24.48 -5.74 5.42
C GLU A 114 25.12 -5.32 4.09
N PHE A 115 26.41 -4.96 4.10
CA PHE A 115 27.18 -4.66 2.88
C PHE A 115 27.51 -5.90 2.05
N GLU A 116 27.69 -7.06 2.67
CA GLU A 116 27.88 -8.34 1.95
C GLU A 116 26.58 -8.80 1.29
N LEU A 117 25.46 -8.79 2.02
CA LEU A 117 24.15 -9.16 1.48
C LEU A 117 23.73 -8.26 0.31
N ARG A 118 23.91 -6.93 0.45
CA ARG A 118 23.73 -5.99 -0.67
C ARG A 118 24.58 -6.40 -1.88
N ARG A 119 25.89 -6.63 -1.68
CA ARG A 119 26.81 -6.94 -2.79
C ARG A 119 26.47 -8.27 -3.46
N GLU A 120 26.10 -9.29 -2.70
CA GLU A 120 25.71 -10.59 -3.22
C GLU A 120 24.41 -10.50 -4.01
N LEU A 121 23.40 -9.81 -3.47
CA LEU A 121 22.13 -9.57 -4.15
C LEU A 121 22.35 -8.89 -5.51
N ILE A 122 23.03 -7.74 -5.52
CA ILE A 122 23.27 -6.96 -6.73
C ILE A 122 24.05 -7.75 -7.78
N ARG A 123 25.11 -8.47 -7.38
CA ARG A 123 25.92 -9.27 -8.31
C ARG A 123 25.18 -10.50 -8.83
N GLY A 124 24.43 -11.16 -7.97
CA GLY A 124 23.77 -12.44 -8.24
C GLY A 124 22.42 -12.31 -8.92
N PHE A 125 21.74 -11.17 -8.81
CA PHE A 125 20.35 -10.96 -9.23
C PHE A 125 20.05 -11.48 -10.65
N ARG A 126 20.90 -11.14 -11.62
CA ARG A 126 20.70 -11.54 -13.03
C ARG A 126 20.85 -13.05 -13.26
N ALA A 127 21.56 -13.75 -12.38
CA ALA A 127 21.77 -15.19 -12.45
C ALA A 127 20.76 -15.99 -11.61
N MET A 128 19.91 -15.32 -10.83
CA MET A 128 18.86 -15.97 -10.05
C MET A 128 17.82 -16.63 -10.95
N ASN A 129 17.19 -17.69 -10.43
CA ASN A 129 16.02 -18.26 -11.08
C ASN A 129 14.84 -17.25 -11.01
N VAL A 130 13.74 -17.54 -11.71
CA VAL A 130 12.61 -16.60 -11.82
C VAL A 130 11.95 -16.28 -10.48
N GLU A 131 11.80 -17.26 -9.59
CA GLU A 131 11.14 -17.11 -8.30
C GLU A 131 12.02 -16.29 -7.35
N ASP A 132 13.28 -16.68 -7.20
CA ASP A 132 14.27 -15.94 -6.40
C ASP A 132 14.42 -14.50 -6.89
N ARG A 133 14.36 -14.28 -8.21
CA ARG A 133 14.43 -12.96 -8.82
C ARG A 133 13.18 -12.12 -8.55
N GLU A 134 11.99 -12.72 -8.59
CA GLU A 134 10.74 -12.04 -8.22
C GLU A 134 10.78 -11.60 -6.74
N ASP A 135 11.22 -12.47 -5.83
CA ASP A 135 11.33 -12.17 -4.41
C ASP A 135 12.41 -11.13 -4.10
N ALA A 136 13.55 -11.21 -4.79
CA ALA A 136 14.66 -10.28 -4.65
C ALA A 136 14.31 -8.82 -4.99
N LEU A 137 13.29 -8.58 -5.82
CA LEU A 137 12.87 -7.22 -6.21
C LEU A 137 12.41 -6.38 -5.01
N GLU A 138 11.81 -7.00 -3.99
CA GLU A 138 11.43 -6.27 -2.77
C GLU A 138 12.64 -5.73 -2.02
N GLN A 139 13.69 -6.55 -1.90
CA GLN A 139 14.94 -6.16 -1.26
C GLN A 139 15.66 -5.08 -2.08
N LEU A 140 15.63 -5.18 -3.42
CA LEU A 140 16.14 -4.12 -4.28
C LEU A 140 15.36 -2.81 -4.10
N ALA A 141 14.04 -2.87 -3.93
CA ALA A 141 13.19 -1.71 -3.67
C ALA A 141 13.52 -1.06 -2.33
N GLU A 142 13.74 -1.86 -1.28
CA GLU A 142 14.22 -1.35 0.00
C GLU A 142 15.56 -0.63 -0.16
N LEU A 143 16.55 -1.25 -0.79
CA LEU A 143 17.85 -0.62 -1.06
C LEU A 143 17.70 0.69 -1.84
N ALA A 144 16.89 0.69 -2.90
CA ALA A 144 16.63 1.89 -3.71
C ALA A 144 15.98 3.02 -2.89
N ARG A 145 15.06 2.69 -1.96
CA ARG A 145 14.44 3.63 -1.03
C ARG A 145 15.47 4.27 -0.08
N TRP A 146 16.53 3.54 0.25
CA TRP A 146 17.67 4.03 1.03
C TRP A 146 18.74 4.74 0.19
N GLY A 147 18.50 4.97 -1.10
CA GLY A 147 19.39 5.72 -1.99
C GLY A 147 20.38 4.87 -2.79
N ASP A 148 20.18 3.56 -2.86
CA ASP A 148 21.01 2.68 -3.68
C ASP A 148 20.64 2.79 -5.17
N GLU A 149 21.47 3.51 -5.92
CA GLU A 149 21.24 3.73 -7.34
C GLU A 149 21.40 2.46 -8.18
N GLU A 150 22.26 1.54 -7.78
CA GLU A 150 22.47 0.29 -8.54
C GLU A 150 21.28 -0.65 -8.37
N ALA A 151 20.70 -0.71 -7.16
CA ALA A 151 19.45 -1.42 -6.91
C ALA A 151 18.29 -0.80 -7.72
N ARG A 152 18.22 0.53 -7.78
CA ARG A 152 17.23 1.26 -8.56
C ARG A 152 17.32 0.95 -10.06
N VAL A 153 18.53 0.95 -10.62
CA VAL A 153 18.77 0.57 -12.02
C VAL A 153 18.33 -0.88 -12.27
N LEU A 154 18.64 -1.82 -11.37
CA LEU A 154 18.21 -3.21 -11.51
C LEU A 154 16.70 -3.38 -11.47
N LEU A 155 15.98 -2.62 -10.64
CA LEU A 155 14.52 -2.61 -10.63
C LEU A 155 13.96 -2.12 -11.98
N ALA A 156 14.49 -1.02 -12.50
CA ALA A 156 14.06 -0.47 -13.79
C ALA A 156 14.36 -1.44 -14.96
N GLU A 157 15.55 -2.05 -14.99
CA GLU A 157 15.91 -3.08 -15.96
C GLU A 157 14.96 -4.30 -15.91
N SER A 158 14.45 -4.64 -14.72
CA SER A 158 13.54 -5.78 -14.52
C SER A 158 12.16 -5.58 -15.14
N LEU A 159 11.82 -4.38 -15.61
CA LEU A 159 10.65 -4.15 -16.48
C LEU A 159 10.81 -4.82 -17.86
N GLY A 160 12.04 -5.16 -18.26
CA GLY A 160 12.34 -5.88 -19.49
C GLY A 160 12.54 -7.39 -19.32
N ASP A 161 12.28 -7.94 -18.12
CA ASP A 161 12.51 -9.35 -17.82
C ASP A 161 11.65 -10.28 -18.69
N GLU A 162 12.16 -11.47 -19.03
CA GLU A 162 11.40 -12.47 -19.80
C GLU A 162 10.15 -12.95 -19.03
N SER A 163 10.24 -13.04 -17.70
CA SER A 163 9.14 -13.43 -16.83
C SER A 163 8.18 -12.28 -16.58
N ALA A 164 6.92 -12.49 -16.96
CA ALA A 164 5.85 -11.53 -16.67
C ALA A 164 5.62 -11.33 -15.16
N ALA A 165 6.00 -12.29 -14.32
CA ALA A 165 5.86 -12.18 -12.87
C ALA A 165 6.89 -11.21 -12.29
N VAL A 166 8.15 -11.33 -12.74
CA VAL A 166 9.24 -10.40 -12.42
C VAL A 166 8.91 -8.99 -12.93
N ARG A 167 8.47 -8.84 -14.19
CA ARG A 167 8.05 -7.53 -14.72
C ARG A 167 6.95 -6.87 -13.90
N ALA A 168 5.91 -7.64 -13.55
CA ALA A 168 4.79 -7.13 -12.75
C ALA A 168 5.22 -6.72 -11.34
N ARG A 169 6.11 -7.50 -10.71
CA ARG A 169 6.66 -7.18 -9.39
C ARG A 169 7.55 -5.94 -9.46
N ALA A 170 8.43 -5.83 -10.45
CA ALA A 170 9.31 -4.69 -10.65
C ALA A 170 8.52 -3.39 -10.81
N LEU A 171 7.48 -3.40 -11.65
CA LEU A 171 6.60 -2.24 -11.81
C LEU A 171 5.89 -1.85 -10.52
N LYS A 172 5.42 -2.84 -9.75
CA LYS A 172 4.79 -2.60 -8.45
C LYS A 172 5.75 -1.96 -7.46
N GLU A 173 7.00 -2.41 -7.42
CA GLU A 173 8.03 -1.87 -6.54
C GLU A 173 8.43 -0.45 -6.96
N LEU A 174 8.67 -0.20 -8.25
CA LEU A 174 8.97 1.14 -8.77
C LEU A 174 7.86 2.15 -8.46
N ALA A 175 6.59 1.74 -8.57
CA ALA A 175 5.47 2.59 -8.18
C ALA A 175 5.48 2.96 -6.68
N GLY A 176 5.94 2.05 -5.82
CA GLY A 176 6.06 2.28 -4.37
C GLY A 176 7.31 3.07 -3.93
N LEU A 177 8.10 3.57 -4.89
CA LEU A 177 9.27 4.41 -4.63
C LEU A 177 9.03 5.90 -4.92
N ASP A 178 7.79 6.29 -5.25
CA ASP A 178 7.39 7.66 -5.60
C ASP A 178 8.35 8.31 -6.62
N GLU A 179 8.76 7.53 -7.62
CA GLU A 179 9.77 7.98 -8.58
C GLU A 179 9.20 8.99 -9.57
N ALA A 180 9.99 10.04 -9.85
CA ALA A 180 9.65 11.04 -10.87
C ALA A 180 9.36 10.43 -12.25
N ASN A 181 9.91 9.26 -12.56
CA ASN A 181 9.79 8.60 -13.85
C ASN A 181 8.67 7.52 -13.90
N LEU A 182 7.84 7.39 -12.84
CA LEU A 182 6.77 6.38 -12.81
C LEU A 182 5.87 6.45 -14.04
N GLY A 183 5.52 7.67 -14.50
CA GLY A 183 4.70 7.85 -15.69
C GLY A 183 5.34 7.30 -16.98
N GLU A 184 6.66 7.36 -17.10
CA GLU A 184 7.39 6.77 -18.25
C GLU A 184 7.37 5.24 -18.19
N HIS A 185 7.64 4.66 -17.01
CA HIS A 185 7.57 3.22 -16.80
C HIS A 185 6.19 2.65 -17.09
N LEU A 186 5.12 3.30 -16.61
CA LEU A 186 3.73 2.89 -16.87
C LEU A 186 3.38 3.01 -18.35
N ARG A 187 3.83 4.08 -19.02
CA ARG A 187 3.60 4.27 -20.46
C ARG A 187 4.35 3.23 -21.31
N ALA A 188 5.56 2.85 -20.92
CA ALA A 188 6.33 1.82 -21.61
C ALA A 188 5.71 0.41 -21.45
N THR A 189 5.03 0.14 -20.33
CA THR A 189 4.51 -1.19 -19.97
C THR A 189 3.01 -1.37 -20.22
N ILE A 190 2.27 -0.32 -20.60
CA ILE A 190 0.81 -0.38 -20.81
C ILE A 190 0.37 -1.40 -21.88
N SER A 191 1.24 -1.70 -22.84
CA SER A 191 0.98 -2.68 -23.91
C SER A 191 1.69 -4.02 -23.68
N ASP A 192 2.08 -4.34 -22.44
CA ASP A 192 2.76 -5.60 -22.13
C ASP A 192 1.94 -6.81 -22.62
N PRO A 193 2.56 -7.85 -23.20
CA PRO A 193 1.84 -9.04 -23.66
C PRO A 193 1.04 -9.75 -22.54
N SER A 194 1.52 -9.66 -21.31
CA SER A 194 0.88 -10.27 -20.14
C SER A 194 -0.21 -9.40 -19.56
N ALA A 195 -1.41 -9.96 -19.45
CA ALA A 195 -2.52 -9.32 -18.73
C ALA A 195 -2.20 -9.07 -17.23
N LYS A 196 -1.30 -9.86 -16.61
CA LYS A 196 -0.86 -9.64 -15.22
C LYS A 196 -0.13 -8.30 -15.11
N VAL A 197 0.76 -8.00 -16.04
CA VAL A 197 1.53 -6.74 -16.06
C VAL A 197 0.60 -5.58 -16.39
N ARG A 198 -0.23 -5.69 -17.42
CA ARG A 198 -1.18 -4.62 -17.78
C ARG A 198 -2.18 -4.30 -16.66
N ALA A 199 -2.58 -5.29 -15.85
CA ALA A 199 -3.43 -5.07 -14.69
C ALA A 199 -2.69 -4.27 -13.59
N VAL A 200 -1.40 -4.53 -13.38
CA VAL A 200 -0.57 -3.71 -12.46
C VAL A 200 -0.42 -2.30 -13.01
N VAL A 201 -0.23 -2.12 -14.33
CA VAL A 201 -0.22 -0.78 -14.94
C VAL A 201 -1.52 -0.06 -14.63
N ALA A 202 -2.67 -0.70 -14.92
CA ALA A 202 -3.99 -0.12 -14.69
C ALA A 202 -4.16 0.33 -13.22
N SER A 203 -3.80 -0.52 -12.26
CA SER A 203 -3.94 -0.26 -10.82
C SER A 203 -2.93 0.74 -10.24
N ARG A 204 -2.01 1.27 -11.06
CA ARG A 204 -1.00 2.25 -10.66
C ARG A 204 -1.13 3.57 -11.40
N LEU A 205 -2.03 3.65 -12.38
CA LEU A 205 -2.27 4.89 -13.10
C LEU A 205 -2.95 5.95 -12.22
N ASP A 206 -3.65 5.56 -11.15
CA ASP A 206 -4.17 6.50 -10.14
C ASP A 206 -3.10 7.10 -9.21
N ASP A 207 -1.85 6.62 -9.29
CA ASP A 207 -0.70 7.28 -8.65
C ASP A 207 -0.20 8.49 -9.47
N LEU A 208 -0.72 8.70 -10.69
CA LEU A 208 -0.40 9.85 -11.55
C LEU A 208 -1.53 10.90 -11.55
N PRO A 209 -1.23 12.15 -11.93
CA PRO A 209 -2.27 13.15 -12.20
C PRO A 209 -3.32 12.64 -13.20
N ALA A 210 -4.59 12.95 -12.94
CA ALA A 210 -5.72 12.46 -13.75
C ALA A 210 -5.63 12.86 -15.24
N GLU A 211 -4.97 13.97 -15.55
CA GLU A 211 -4.73 14.44 -16.92
C GLU A 211 -3.81 13.52 -17.73
N ASP A 212 -2.84 12.89 -17.07
CA ASP A 212 -1.91 11.93 -17.67
C ASP A 212 -2.50 10.51 -17.67
N ALA A 213 -3.09 10.11 -16.55
CA ALA A 213 -3.62 8.77 -16.33
C ALA A 213 -4.93 8.49 -17.09
N GLY A 214 -5.83 9.47 -17.13
CA GLY A 214 -7.20 9.32 -17.61
C GLY A 214 -7.29 8.76 -19.03
N PRO A 215 -6.58 9.33 -20.03
CA PRO A 215 -6.58 8.80 -21.39
C PRO A 215 -6.05 7.36 -21.49
N MET A 216 -5.04 7.01 -20.69
CA MET A 216 -4.46 5.67 -20.65
C MET A 216 -5.45 4.66 -20.07
N LEU A 217 -6.10 5.01 -18.96
CA LEU A 217 -7.13 4.20 -18.32
C LEU A 217 -8.35 3.97 -19.23
N VAL A 218 -8.80 5.00 -19.96
CA VAL A 218 -9.87 4.88 -20.95
C VAL A 218 -9.51 3.86 -22.04
N GLY A 219 -8.24 3.83 -22.48
CA GLY A 219 -7.76 2.81 -23.42
C GLY A 219 -7.87 1.39 -22.86
N LEU A 220 -7.52 1.20 -21.58
CA LEU A 220 -7.54 -0.09 -20.90
C LEU A 220 -8.96 -0.64 -20.62
N LEU A 221 -10.01 0.18 -20.73
CA LEU A 221 -11.40 -0.30 -20.70
C LEU A 221 -11.75 -1.23 -21.88
N ARG A 222 -10.93 -1.26 -22.93
CA ARG A 222 -11.09 -2.15 -24.09
C ARG A 222 -10.16 -3.36 -24.05
N ASP A 223 -9.45 -3.57 -22.95
CA ASP A 223 -8.54 -4.69 -22.82
C ASP A 223 -9.30 -6.03 -22.90
N PRO A 224 -8.77 -7.05 -23.60
CA PRO A 224 -9.40 -8.36 -23.67
C PRO A 224 -9.48 -9.07 -22.31
N SER A 225 -8.67 -8.67 -21.33
CA SER A 225 -8.72 -9.22 -19.98
C SER A 225 -9.67 -8.43 -19.09
N SER A 226 -10.74 -9.10 -18.63
CA SER A 226 -11.65 -8.54 -17.62
C SER A 226 -10.93 -8.06 -16.36
N LYS A 227 -9.79 -8.66 -15.98
CA LYS A 227 -9.03 -8.21 -14.82
C LYS A 227 -8.44 -6.81 -15.06
N VAL A 228 -7.84 -6.58 -16.23
CA VAL A 228 -7.29 -5.27 -16.60
C VAL A 228 -8.39 -4.22 -16.65
N VAL A 229 -9.55 -4.55 -17.23
CA VAL A 229 -10.72 -3.66 -17.28
C VAL A 229 -11.20 -3.31 -15.86
N LEU A 230 -11.26 -4.27 -14.94
CA LEU A 230 -11.67 -4.02 -13.55
C LEU A 230 -10.73 -3.07 -12.81
N GLU A 231 -9.41 -3.27 -12.94
CA GLU A 231 -8.42 -2.36 -12.36
C GLU A 231 -8.54 -0.96 -12.98
N ALA A 232 -8.73 -0.88 -14.31
CA ALA A 232 -8.90 0.40 -14.98
C ALA A 232 -10.15 1.15 -14.50
N ILE A 233 -11.30 0.47 -14.32
CA ILE A 233 -12.51 1.07 -13.76
C ILE A 233 -12.25 1.57 -12.32
N GLN A 234 -11.51 0.79 -11.52
CA GLN A 234 -11.20 1.16 -10.15
C GLN A 234 -10.32 2.40 -10.06
N SER A 235 -9.26 2.50 -10.87
CA SER A 235 -8.39 3.69 -10.89
C SER A 235 -9.10 4.91 -11.51
N ILE A 236 -10.00 4.72 -12.49
CA ILE A 236 -10.87 5.81 -12.99
C ILE A 236 -11.76 6.37 -11.89
N ASP A 237 -12.34 5.48 -11.07
CA ASP A 237 -13.18 5.85 -9.93
C ASP A 237 -12.37 6.59 -8.85
N ALA A 238 -11.15 6.11 -8.55
CA ALA A 238 -10.25 6.76 -7.59
C ALA A 238 -9.85 8.18 -8.03
N LEU A 239 -9.59 8.37 -9.32
CA LEU A 239 -9.26 9.67 -9.90
C LEU A 239 -10.48 10.58 -10.12
N ALA A 240 -11.69 10.06 -9.94
CA ALA A 240 -12.94 10.73 -10.33
C ALA A 240 -12.89 11.29 -11.77
N TYR A 241 -12.32 10.51 -12.71
CA TYR A 241 -12.04 10.99 -14.07
C TYR A 241 -13.31 11.10 -14.92
N GLU A 242 -13.92 12.29 -14.90
CA GLU A 242 -15.23 12.56 -15.51
C GLU A 242 -15.31 12.28 -17.01
N ALA A 243 -14.22 12.47 -17.74
CA ALA A 243 -14.21 12.21 -19.18
C ALA A 243 -14.34 10.71 -19.54
N ALA A 244 -14.20 9.80 -18.57
CA ALA A 244 -14.42 8.37 -18.79
C ALA A 244 -15.90 7.96 -18.85
N ARG A 245 -16.86 8.81 -18.45
CA ARG A 245 -18.31 8.48 -18.43
C ARG A 245 -18.81 7.73 -19.68
N PRO A 246 -18.63 8.22 -20.92
CA PRO A 246 -19.13 7.52 -22.11
C PRO A 246 -18.48 6.15 -22.32
N PHE A 247 -17.25 5.96 -21.86
CA PHE A 247 -16.52 4.69 -21.97
C PHE A 247 -16.95 3.70 -20.88
N LEU A 248 -17.17 4.18 -19.65
CA LEU A 248 -17.78 3.39 -18.58
C LEU A 248 -19.20 2.95 -18.96
N ALA A 249 -19.97 3.80 -19.65
CA ALA A 249 -21.31 3.45 -20.13
C ALA A 249 -21.30 2.27 -21.10
N GLN A 250 -20.26 2.12 -21.92
CA GLN A 250 -20.08 0.95 -22.79
C GLN A 250 -19.88 -0.34 -21.98
N GLN A 251 -19.19 -0.25 -20.83
CA GLN A 251 -18.91 -1.39 -19.96
C GLN A 251 -20.14 -1.91 -19.21
N LEU A 252 -21.25 -1.17 -19.18
CA LEU A 252 -22.53 -1.65 -18.65
C LEU A 252 -23.05 -2.88 -19.42
N GLN A 253 -22.65 -3.01 -20.70
CA GLN A 253 -23.01 -4.12 -21.57
C GLN A 253 -21.96 -5.24 -21.58
N ALA A 254 -20.92 -5.17 -20.73
CA ALA A 254 -19.93 -6.23 -20.63
C ALA A 254 -20.58 -7.57 -20.26
N GLU A 255 -20.07 -8.65 -20.84
CA GLU A 255 -20.53 -10.02 -20.53
C GLU A 255 -20.32 -10.35 -19.05
N SER A 256 -19.17 -9.91 -18.50
CA SER A 256 -18.88 -10.04 -17.07
C SER A 256 -19.78 -9.11 -16.25
N LEU A 257 -20.67 -9.72 -15.44
CA LEU A 257 -21.48 -8.97 -14.48
C LEU A 257 -20.66 -8.17 -13.47
N GLU A 258 -19.45 -8.63 -13.11
CA GLU A 258 -18.58 -7.86 -12.21
C GLU A 258 -18.11 -6.56 -12.89
N VAL A 259 -17.70 -6.62 -14.17
CA VAL A 259 -17.30 -5.43 -14.94
C VAL A 259 -18.48 -4.46 -15.06
N ALA A 260 -19.65 -4.95 -15.47
CA ALA A 260 -20.86 -4.13 -15.58
C ALA A 260 -21.27 -3.49 -14.24
N THR A 261 -21.12 -4.24 -13.13
CA THR A 261 -21.41 -3.73 -11.78
C THR A 261 -20.43 -2.63 -11.38
N ARG A 262 -19.13 -2.81 -11.60
CA ARG A 262 -18.12 -1.78 -11.28
C ARG A 262 -18.30 -0.53 -12.13
N ALA A 263 -18.59 -0.68 -13.42
CA ALA A 263 -18.85 0.44 -14.31
C ALA A 263 -20.08 1.25 -13.86
N ALA A 264 -21.18 0.58 -13.53
CA ALA A 264 -22.38 1.24 -12.99
C ALA A 264 -22.10 1.94 -11.65
N GLN A 265 -21.29 1.34 -10.78
CA GLN A 265 -20.88 1.95 -9.51
C GLN A 265 -20.05 3.22 -9.73
N ALA A 266 -19.08 3.18 -10.64
CA ALA A 266 -18.26 4.34 -10.99
C ALA A 266 -19.12 5.45 -11.60
N LEU A 267 -20.00 5.13 -12.55
CA LEU A 267 -20.94 6.10 -13.15
C LEU A 267 -21.84 6.77 -12.12
N ARG A 268 -22.37 6.00 -11.16
CA ARG A 268 -23.16 6.57 -10.06
C ARG A 268 -22.36 7.57 -9.23
N LYS A 269 -21.09 7.27 -8.93
CA LYS A 269 -20.20 8.18 -8.19
C LYS A 269 -19.86 9.44 -8.99
N LEU A 270 -19.78 9.31 -10.31
CA LEU A 270 -19.72 10.44 -11.24
C LEU A 270 -21.12 11.10 -11.46
N GLY A 271 -22.14 10.76 -10.68
CA GLY A 271 -23.44 11.45 -10.73
C GLY A 271 -24.43 10.93 -11.76
N ASP A 272 -24.16 9.82 -12.45
CA ASP A 272 -25.14 9.10 -13.27
C ASP A 272 -25.72 7.91 -12.50
N ALA A 273 -26.67 8.19 -11.60
CA ALA A 273 -27.31 7.15 -10.81
C ALA A 273 -28.23 6.24 -11.64
N GLY A 274 -28.71 6.72 -12.80
CA GLY A 274 -29.63 5.98 -13.67
C GLY A 274 -28.94 4.85 -14.45
N ALA A 275 -27.63 4.98 -14.70
CA ALA A 275 -26.82 4.01 -15.44
C ALA A 275 -26.87 2.57 -14.88
N ALA A 276 -27.19 2.39 -13.60
CA ALA A 276 -27.21 1.08 -12.96
C ALA A 276 -28.43 0.21 -13.33
N LEU A 277 -29.52 0.80 -13.84
CA LEU A 277 -30.79 0.08 -14.04
C LEU A 277 -30.67 -1.16 -14.95
N PRO A 278 -30.04 -1.08 -16.14
CA PRO A 278 -29.90 -2.26 -17.00
C PRO A 278 -29.06 -3.36 -16.34
N THR A 279 -28.01 -2.97 -15.59
CA THR A 279 -27.16 -3.93 -14.86
C THR A 279 -27.94 -4.61 -13.74
N ILE A 280 -28.79 -3.88 -13.01
CA ILE A 280 -29.66 -4.45 -11.97
C ILE A 280 -30.60 -5.49 -12.56
N GLN A 281 -31.22 -5.21 -13.71
CA GLN A 281 -32.11 -6.16 -14.39
C GLN A 281 -31.39 -7.47 -14.74
N ARG A 282 -30.20 -7.38 -15.36
CA ARG A 282 -29.37 -8.55 -15.68
C ARG A 282 -28.96 -9.35 -14.43
N ILE A 283 -28.66 -8.66 -13.32
CA ILE A 283 -28.34 -9.34 -12.05
C ILE A 283 -29.56 -10.14 -11.55
N LEU A 284 -30.78 -9.61 -11.66
CA LEU A 284 -32.00 -10.30 -11.24
C LEU A 284 -32.35 -11.49 -12.14
N GLU A 285 -32.11 -11.37 -13.45
CA GLU A 285 -32.27 -12.47 -14.41
C GLU A 285 -31.39 -13.67 -14.03
N ASN A 286 -30.09 -13.42 -13.78
CA ASN A 286 -29.17 -14.47 -13.33
C ASN A 286 -29.55 -14.99 -11.93
N PHE A 287 -29.96 -14.10 -11.02
CA PHE A 287 -30.40 -14.48 -9.67
C PHE A 287 -31.53 -15.51 -9.70
N ALA A 288 -32.49 -15.40 -10.62
CA ALA A 288 -33.61 -16.32 -10.71
C ALA A 288 -33.21 -17.77 -11.06
N SER A 289 -32.12 -17.95 -11.81
CA SER A 289 -31.61 -19.26 -12.24
C SER A 289 -30.43 -19.79 -11.41
N ASP A 290 -29.80 -18.93 -10.59
CA ASP A 290 -28.60 -19.28 -9.84
C ASP A 290 -28.88 -20.17 -8.61
N ASP A 291 -27.87 -20.96 -8.24
CA ASP A 291 -27.84 -21.67 -6.97
C ASP A 291 -27.69 -20.69 -5.78
N VAL A 292 -27.68 -21.22 -4.55
CA VAL A 292 -27.58 -20.38 -3.35
C VAL A 292 -26.32 -19.51 -3.35
N ALA A 293 -25.19 -20.03 -3.83
CA ALA A 293 -23.92 -19.29 -3.84
C ALA A 293 -23.94 -18.16 -4.88
N GLY A 294 -24.47 -18.42 -6.09
CA GLY A 294 -24.66 -17.42 -7.13
C GLY A 294 -25.62 -16.33 -6.70
N ARG A 295 -26.73 -16.68 -6.06
CA ARG A 295 -27.68 -15.71 -5.49
C ARG A 295 -27.06 -14.82 -4.42
N VAL A 296 -26.27 -15.38 -3.50
CA VAL A 296 -25.47 -14.58 -2.53
C VAL A 296 -24.53 -13.61 -3.26
N GLN A 297 -23.86 -14.06 -4.32
CA GLN A 297 -22.98 -13.19 -5.09
C GLN A 297 -23.75 -12.05 -5.80
N ASN A 298 -24.96 -12.32 -6.29
CA ASN A 298 -25.82 -11.31 -6.89
C ASN A 298 -26.35 -10.30 -5.87
N VAL A 299 -26.68 -10.73 -4.65
CA VAL A 299 -27.00 -9.81 -3.53
C VAL A 299 -25.83 -8.85 -3.28
N LYS A 300 -24.59 -9.34 -3.27
CA LYS A 300 -23.39 -8.49 -3.12
C LYS A 300 -23.25 -7.47 -4.24
N ARG A 301 -23.61 -7.83 -5.48
CA ARG A 301 -23.61 -6.89 -6.62
C ARG A 301 -24.71 -5.83 -6.47
N LEU A 302 -25.94 -6.24 -6.16
CA LEU A 302 -27.07 -5.34 -5.90
C LEU A 302 -26.75 -4.35 -4.77
N ARG A 303 -26.04 -4.80 -3.73
CA ARG A 303 -25.55 -3.94 -2.66
C ARG A 303 -24.63 -2.83 -3.16
N ARG A 304 -23.64 -3.16 -3.99
CA ARG A 304 -22.71 -2.18 -4.58
C ARG A 304 -23.44 -1.13 -5.43
N LEU A 305 -24.53 -1.53 -6.08
CA LEU A 305 -25.40 -0.65 -6.86
C LEU A 305 -26.44 0.09 -6.02
N ARG A 306 -26.50 -0.15 -4.71
CA ARG A 306 -27.50 0.40 -3.78
C ARG A 306 -28.93 0.11 -4.24
N ALA A 307 -29.18 -1.08 -4.76
CA ALA A 307 -30.49 -1.52 -5.28
C ALA A 307 -31.46 -1.91 -4.15
N PHE A 308 -31.88 -0.92 -3.35
CA PHE A 308 -32.62 -1.10 -2.09
C PHE A 308 -33.90 -1.92 -2.27
N SER A 309 -34.77 -1.54 -3.22
CA SER A 309 -36.04 -2.22 -3.46
C SER A 309 -35.88 -3.70 -3.83
N GLN A 310 -34.83 -4.03 -4.57
CA GLN A 310 -34.54 -5.41 -4.99
C GLN A 310 -34.06 -6.24 -3.80
N LEU A 311 -33.20 -5.65 -2.96
CA LEU A 311 -32.72 -6.29 -1.74
C LEU A 311 -33.83 -6.55 -0.72
N GLU A 312 -34.78 -5.62 -0.55
CA GLU A 312 -35.96 -5.84 0.30
C GLU A 312 -36.83 -6.99 -0.22
N SER A 313 -37.07 -7.04 -1.53
CA SER A 313 -37.82 -8.12 -2.15
C SER A 313 -37.15 -9.47 -1.94
N ILE A 314 -35.83 -9.55 -2.11
CA ILE A 314 -35.04 -10.77 -1.87
C ILE A 314 -35.10 -11.18 -0.39
N LEU A 315 -34.94 -10.23 0.53
CA LEU A 315 -35.03 -10.48 1.97
C LEU A 315 -36.39 -11.06 2.37
N ALA A 316 -37.48 -10.59 1.76
CA ALA A 316 -38.83 -11.04 2.06
C ALA A 316 -39.15 -12.41 1.44
N ALA A 317 -38.63 -12.70 0.24
CA ALA A 317 -39.14 -13.79 -0.60
C ALA A 317 -38.16 -14.96 -0.86
N ASP A 318 -36.84 -14.81 -0.69
CA ASP A 318 -35.91 -15.91 -1.00
C ASP A 318 -36.09 -17.07 0.01
N ALA A 319 -36.10 -18.29 -0.52
CA ALA A 319 -36.29 -19.50 0.28
C ALA A 319 -35.05 -19.83 1.14
N SER A 320 -33.86 -19.39 0.74
CA SER A 320 -32.61 -19.66 1.44
C SER A 320 -32.36 -18.66 2.57
N LEU A 321 -32.11 -19.16 3.78
CA LEU A 321 -31.72 -18.32 4.91
C LEU A 321 -30.43 -17.53 4.63
N ALA A 322 -29.42 -18.18 4.04
CA ALA A 322 -28.14 -17.54 3.74
C ALA A 322 -28.29 -16.35 2.77
N VAL A 323 -29.18 -16.45 1.78
CA VAL A 323 -29.44 -15.36 0.83
C VAL A 323 -30.16 -14.21 1.54
N ARG A 324 -31.15 -14.50 2.38
CA ARG A 324 -31.86 -13.49 3.18
C ARG A 324 -30.94 -12.79 4.18
N GLU A 325 -30.03 -13.52 4.82
CA GLU A 325 -29.04 -12.94 5.74
C GLU A 325 -28.10 -12.00 5.01
N GLU A 326 -27.53 -12.40 3.87
CA GLU A 326 -26.71 -11.50 3.04
C GLU A 326 -27.52 -10.28 2.58
N ALA A 327 -28.81 -10.43 2.24
CA ALA A 327 -29.66 -9.31 1.83
C ALA A 327 -29.93 -8.32 2.97
N ARG A 328 -30.16 -8.81 4.19
CA ARG A 328 -30.27 -7.98 5.40
C ARG A 328 -28.97 -7.22 5.66
N ASP A 329 -27.85 -7.92 5.62
CA ASP A 329 -26.50 -7.37 5.78
C ASP A 329 -26.13 -6.36 4.69
N ALA A 330 -26.70 -6.53 3.49
CA ALA A 330 -26.53 -5.60 2.39
C ALA A 330 -27.32 -4.30 2.62
N LEU A 331 -28.57 -4.40 3.07
CA LEU A 331 -29.42 -3.25 3.39
C LEU A 331 -28.81 -2.41 4.52
N ALA A 332 -28.36 -3.04 5.61
CA ALA A 332 -27.74 -2.34 6.73
C ALA A 332 -26.54 -1.47 6.29
N ARG A 333 -25.67 -2.02 5.42
CA ARG A 333 -24.49 -1.29 4.90
C ARG A 333 -24.81 -0.21 3.86
N ILE A 334 -26.03 -0.17 3.34
CA ILE A 334 -26.46 0.90 2.43
C ILE A 334 -26.97 2.11 3.21
N GLU A 335 -27.51 1.89 4.40
CA GLU A 335 -28.07 2.93 5.27
C GLU A 335 -26.99 3.71 6.05
N ASP A 336 -25.85 3.06 6.31
CA ASP A 336 -24.62 3.69 6.85
C ASP A 336 -23.88 4.57 5.81
#